data_AF-A0A968RKW5-F1
#
_entry.id   AF-A0A968RKW5-F1
#
_cell.length_a   1.000
_cell.length_b   1.000
_cell.length_c   1.000
_cell.angle_alpha   90.00
_cell.angle_beta   90.00
_cell.angle_gamma   90.00
#
_symmetry.space_group_name_H-M   'P 1'
#
loop_
_entity.id
_entity.type
_entity.pdbx_description
1 polymer ?
#
loop_
_entity_poly.entity_id
_entity_poly.type
_entity_poly.pdbx_seq_one_letter_code
_entity_poly.pdbx_strand_id
1 'polypeptide(L)'
;MVGIEGMENLKELYVQGNEITSLMPLQHLTNLEVLYASGNQLTSFDGITEAHAEKMKSFRVLPNEGIRDKTVIQFQNSIGIICKQG
;
A
#
# COMPACT_ATOMS: atom_id res chain seq x y z
N MET A 1 -11.43 8.19 -0.09
CA MET A 1 -10.49 9.29 -0.40
C MET A 1 -10.85 9.82 -1.77
N VAL A 2 -11.16 11.10 -1.91
CA VAL A 2 -11.34 11.76 -3.22
C VAL A 2 -10.24 12.81 -3.35
N GLY A 3 -9.52 12.82 -4.47
CA GLY A 3 -8.53 13.86 -4.78
C GLY A 3 -7.07 13.41 -4.91
N ILE A 4 -6.69 12.24 -4.38
CA ILE A 4 -5.30 11.74 -4.48
C ILE A 4 -4.99 11.07 -5.83
N GLU A 5 -6.02 10.63 -6.55
CA GLU A 5 -5.91 9.89 -7.83
C GLU A 5 -5.17 10.67 -8.92
N GLY A 6 -5.22 12.00 -8.90
CA GLY A 6 -4.50 12.86 -9.84
C GLY A 6 -3.05 13.18 -9.44
N MET A 7 -2.56 12.66 -8.31
CA MET A 7 -1.22 12.95 -7.81
C MET A 7 -0.19 11.95 -8.35
N GLU A 8 -0.06 11.83 -9.67
CA GLU A 8 0.77 10.81 -10.35
C GLU A 8 2.25 10.82 -9.92
N ASN A 9 2.75 11.95 -9.42
CA ASN A 9 4.11 12.12 -8.93
C ASN A 9 4.27 11.86 -7.42
N LEU A 10 3.21 11.41 -6.74
CA LEU A 10 3.25 11.13 -5.31
C LEU A 10 4.19 9.96 -5.03
N LYS A 11 5.16 10.20 -4.14
CA LYS A 11 6.17 9.21 -3.75
C LYS A 11 5.95 8.63 -2.37
N GLU A 12 5.39 9.40 -1.46
CA GLU A 12 5.26 9.02 -0.06
C GLU A 12 3.86 9.35 0.43
N LEU A 13 3.19 8.38 1.04
CA LEU A 13 1.86 8.54 1.59
C LEU A 13 1.82 8.02 3.03
N TYR A 14 1.47 8.93 3.94
CA TYR A 14 1.35 8.69 5.37
C TYR A 14 -0.09 8.94 5.78
N VAL A 15 -0.81 7.87 6.12
CA VAL A 15 -2.24 7.89 6.45
C VAL A 15 -2.56 7.02 7.66
N GLN A 16 -1.59 6.83 8.56
CA GLN A 16 -1.73 6.01 9.75
C GLN A 16 -2.79 6.59 10.71
N GLY A 17 -3.52 5.72 11.41
CA GLY A 17 -4.47 6.13 12.46
C GLY A 17 -5.72 6.83 11.93
N ASN A 18 -6.19 6.46 10.73
CA ASN A 18 -7.42 6.98 10.14
C ASN A 18 -8.49 5.87 10.01
N GLU A 19 -9.58 6.19 9.34
CA GLU A 19 -10.70 5.27 9.08
C GLU A 19 -10.74 4.81 7.61
N ILE A 20 -9.56 4.63 7.00
CA ILE A 20 -9.48 4.23 5.58
C ILE A 20 -9.87 2.76 5.45
N THR A 21 -10.81 2.48 4.55
CA THR A 21 -11.32 1.13 4.28
C THR A 21 -10.86 0.56 2.93
N SER A 22 -10.28 1.38 2.05
CA SER A 22 -9.84 0.97 0.72
C SER A 22 -8.62 1.74 0.23
N LEU A 23 -7.72 1.04 -0.49
CA LEU A 23 -6.57 1.63 -1.18
C LEU A 23 -6.83 1.82 -2.68
N MET A 24 -8.05 1.56 -3.19
CA MET A 24 -8.39 1.69 -4.62
C MET A 24 -7.96 3.02 -5.27
N PRO A 25 -8.09 4.18 -4.61
CA PRO A 25 -7.62 5.46 -5.17
C PRO A 25 -6.11 5.52 -5.46
N LEU A 26 -5.32 4.57 -4.95
CA LEU A 26 -3.88 4.49 -5.18
C LEU A 26 -3.52 3.69 -6.44
N GLN A 27 -4.48 3.03 -7.10
CA GLN A 27 -4.23 2.06 -8.17
C GLN A 27 -3.33 2.57 -9.30
N HIS A 28 -3.38 3.87 -9.60
CA HIS A 28 -2.61 4.50 -10.67
C HIS A 28 -1.35 5.23 -10.19
N LEU A 29 -1.11 5.30 -8.87
CA LEU A 29 0.02 6.02 -8.27
C LEU A 29 1.28 5.15 -8.24
N THR A 30 1.73 4.70 -9.42
CA THR A 30 2.83 3.74 -9.59
C THR A 30 4.21 4.29 -9.18
N ASN A 31 4.33 5.60 -8.98
CA ASN A 31 5.53 6.24 -8.45
C ASN A 31 5.67 6.16 -6.92
N LEU A 32 4.71 5.54 -6.23
CA LEU A 32 4.73 5.44 -4.77
C LEU A 32 5.89 4.56 -4.29
N GLU A 33 6.79 5.19 -3.53
CA GLU A 33 7.96 4.57 -2.90
C GLU A 33 7.65 4.14 -1.45
N VAL A 34 6.78 4.89 -0.75
CA VAL A 34 6.44 4.65 0.66
C VAL A 34 4.93 4.75 0.87
N LEU A 35 4.35 3.72 1.51
CA LEU A 35 2.96 3.72 1.96
C LEU A 35 2.86 3.24 3.41
N TYR A 36 2.52 4.15 4.31
CA TYR A 36 2.22 3.85 5.71
C TYR A 36 0.73 4.07 5.99
N ALA A 37 -0.02 2.99 6.16
CA ALA A 37 -1.45 2.98 6.43
C ALA A 37 -1.81 2.10 7.65
N SER A 38 -0.90 1.95 8.60
CA SER A 38 -1.15 1.26 9.87
C SER A 38 -2.24 1.94 10.72
N GLY A 39 -3.04 1.16 11.44
CA GLY A 39 -4.13 1.67 12.27
C GLY A 39 -5.30 2.20 11.45
N ASN A 40 -5.71 1.47 10.41
CA ASN A 40 -6.89 1.76 9.59
C ASN A 40 -7.87 0.56 9.62
N GLN A 41 -8.90 0.59 8.76
CA GLN A 41 -9.95 -0.42 8.62
C GLN A 41 -9.84 -1.18 7.29
N LEU A 42 -8.63 -1.36 6.78
CA LEU A 42 -8.38 -2.10 5.54
C LEU A 42 -8.62 -3.61 5.76
N THR A 43 -9.23 -4.25 4.76
CA THR A 43 -9.48 -5.70 4.75
C THR A 43 -8.82 -6.42 3.57
N SER A 44 -8.36 -5.67 2.57
CA SER A 44 -7.62 -6.15 1.41
C SER A 44 -6.51 -5.16 1.02
N PHE A 45 -5.73 -5.53 0.01
CA PHE A 45 -4.71 -4.67 -0.60
C PHE A 45 -5.17 -4.09 -1.94
N ASP A 46 -6.47 -4.14 -2.24
CA ASP A 46 -7.02 -3.68 -3.52
C ASP A 46 -6.67 -2.21 -3.76
N GLY A 47 -6.05 -1.93 -4.90
CA GLY A 47 -5.42 -0.65 -5.21
C GLY A 47 -3.90 -0.66 -5.15
N ILE A 48 -3.27 -1.70 -4.58
CA ILE A 48 -1.84 -1.96 -4.70
C ILE A 48 -1.64 -3.16 -5.63
N THR A 49 -0.81 -2.98 -6.65
CA THR A 49 -0.62 -3.93 -7.75
C THR A 49 0.87 -4.14 -8.03
N GLU A 50 1.21 -5.08 -8.90
CA GLU A 50 2.58 -5.32 -9.39
C GLU A 50 3.24 -4.05 -9.97
N ALA A 51 2.45 -3.13 -10.54
CA ALA A 51 2.98 -1.88 -11.07
C ALA A 51 3.63 -0.98 -10.00
N HIS A 52 3.23 -1.12 -8.74
CA HIS A 52 3.84 -0.38 -7.62
C HIS A 52 5.16 -0.99 -7.18
N ALA A 53 5.35 -2.30 -7.38
CA ALA A 53 6.50 -3.03 -6.86
C ALA A 53 7.83 -2.57 -7.46
N GLU A 54 7.81 -1.88 -8.60
CA GLU A 54 9.03 -1.33 -9.18
C GLU A 54 9.68 -0.30 -8.23
N LYS A 55 8.87 0.62 -7.68
CA LYS A 55 9.31 1.78 -6.90
C LYS A 55 9.11 1.60 -5.40
N MET A 56 8.20 0.73 -4.97
CA MET A 56 7.84 0.55 -3.56
C MET A 56 9.03 0.05 -2.74
N LYS A 57 9.50 0.87 -1.80
CA LYS A 57 10.58 0.57 -0.85
C LYS A 57 10.06 0.21 0.53
N SER A 58 8.90 0.74 0.90
CA SER A 58 8.35 0.58 2.24
C SER A 58 6.83 0.54 2.24
N PHE A 59 6.29 -0.61 2.63
CA PHE A 59 4.87 -0.86 2.74
C PHE A 59 4.56 -1.28 4.19
N ARG A 60 3.80 -0.46 4.91
CA ARG A 60 3.41 -0.68 6.31
C ARG A 60 1.91 -0.50 6.44
N VAL A 61 1.21 -1.60 6.65
CA VAL A 61 -0.27 -1.64 6.71
C VAL A 61 -0.76 -2.39 7.95
N LEU A 62 0.08 -2.61 8.95
CA LEU A 62 -0.28 -3.31 10.18
C LEU A 62 -0.22 -2.34 11.37
N PRO A 63 -1.17 -2.39 12.31
CA PRO A 63 -2.37 -3.24 12.31
C PRO A 63 -3.48 -2.71 11.38
N ASN A 64 -4.34 -3.59 10.84
CA ASN A 64 -5.61 -3.26 10.16
C ASN A 64 -6.62 -4.41 10.42
N GLU A 65 -7.92 -4.11 10.50
CA GLU A 65 -8.95 -5.03 11.02
C GLU A 65 -8.95 -6.41 10.31
N GLY A 66 -8.86 -6.42 8.97
CA GLY A 66 -8.87 -7.65 8.18
C GLY A 66 -7.49 -8.17 7.76
N ILE A 67 -6.41 -7.45 8.09
CA ILE A 67 -5.06 -7.75 7.61
C ILE A 67 -4.23 -8.37 8.73
N ARG A 68 -3.46 -9.40 8.39
CA ARG A 68 -2.56 -10.12 9.32
C ARG A 68 -1.15 -10.19 8.74
N ASP A 69 -0.12 -10.30 9.57
CA ASP A 69 1.28 -10.35 9.16
C ASP A 69 1.55 -11.35 8.02
N LYS A 70 1.00 -12.57 8.14
CA LYS A 70 1.12 -13.60 7.11
C LYS A 70 0.58 -13.16 5.74
N THR A 71 -0.57 -12.49 5.71
CA THR A 71 -1.19 -12.01 4.47
C THR A 71 -0.38 -10.89 3.83
N VAL A 72 0.24 -10.02 4.63
CA VAL A 72 1.11 -8.93 4.16
C VAL A 72 2.36 -9.52 3.50
N ILE A 73 3.02 -10.47 4.16
CA ILE A 73 4.22 -11.14 3.63
C ILE A 73 3.89 -11.87 2.33
N GLN A 74 2.79 -12.63 2.29
CA GLN A 74 2.34 -13.34 1.09
C GLN A 74 2.08 -12.38 -0.07
N PHE A 75 1.39 -11.27 0.19
CA PHE A 75 1.10 -10.25 -0.80
C PHE A 75 2.38 -9.57 -1.31
N GLN A 76 3.26 -9.12 -0.41
CA GLN A 76 4.51 -8.48 -0.78
C GLN A 76 5.43 -9.43 -1.59
N ASN A 77 5.38 -10.73 -1.32
CA ASN A 77 6.07 -11.73 -2.14
C ASN A 77 5.37 -11.91 -3.49
N SER A 78 4.04 -11.96 -3.54
CA SER A 78 3.30 -12.21 -4.79
C SER A 78 3.46 -11.08 -5.80
N ILE A 79 3.49 -9.82 -5.35
CA ILE A 79 3.67 -8.67 -6.24
C ILE A 79 5.14 -8.22 -6.37
N GLY A 80 6.08 -8.85 -5.65
CA GLY A 80 7.51 -8.61 -5.82
C GLY A 80 8.10 -7.42 -5.03
N ILE A 81 7.44 -6.93 -3.97
CA ILE A 81 7.97 -5.86 -3.10
C ILE A 81 9.19 -6.35 -2.28
N ILE A 82 9.14 -7.56 -1.71
CA ILE A 82 10.22 -8.07 -0.84
C ILE A 82 11.42 -8.61 -1.65
N CYS A 83 11.20 -9.06 -2.89
CA CYS A 83 12.25 -9.73 -3.70
C CYS A 83 13.36 -8.79 -4.22
N LYS A 84 13.31 -7.48 -3.91
CA LYS A 84 14.33 -6.50 -4.32
C LYS A 84 15.39 -6.19 -3.26
N GLN A 85 15.33 -6.82 -2.08
CA GLN A 85 16.40 -6.73 -1.09
C GLN A 85 17.28 -7.97 -1.22
N GLY A 86 18.30 -7.85 -2.09
CA GLY A 86 19.46 -8.74 -2.06
C GLY A 86 20.35 -8.47 -0.86
#